data_AF-F7VM51-F1
#
_entry.id   AF-F7VM51-F1
#
_cell.length_a   1.000
_cell.length_b   1.000
_cell.length_c   1.000
_cell.angle_alpha   90.00
_cell.angle_beta   90.00
_cell.angle_gamma   90.00
#
_symmetry.space_group_name_H-M   'P 1'
#
loop_
_entity.id
_entity.type
_entity.pdbx_description
1 polymer ?
#
loop_
_entity_poly.entity_id
_entity_poly.type
_entity_poly.pdbx_seq_one_letter_code
_entity_poly.pdbx_strand_id
1 'polypeptide(L)'
;MTPPCDPMLLDQVHSEPLSLDTRLPRTERDQSLQEEEEGKATVELANIMTTASNPVSPAPVSAHPDPRNATMRRATCPAEDLMDLDEPGHCQPPADALPGPSQRVGVNLNHLPAEIHECILDHLFGFRVSPASKSSIVRWGTALRHSRRRELSELSLVSSVWRVLIQERLYRHIKLKATIESLRSSFSWFCQNPHLRCYVKHIEVWFPVFQPKYGPLAVSNTNVLPTVTADGLTNATYILPGNNCSLEEAFYFVAETFPEVSVLTLEGGERKKAPKVRHWIREERGQLRAMPKVKTVRTLICKGQWNLIRSLEDWEAIMSALPNLQEWHGSYSKPKSKSYLTMAEVLGQPMSLSTLNLCIEGDYRRELSFPHYFNKVRTKVHFCSTLAQAAALPSMEHISYTGRVCKQFFIDLANRLKDVRNPRLRSIDITVKNCCRNVTHWNESGSGITDMFFIKAFEALVLAGIRSLEKLSSVKYLRIRYVDLDSPVPPLNPYFQLRNGWASGVWSEVIVSELNRVRPSVRFEELAESFGEVGYSKDGRIVINPDFPRARALSLKLSNYRMLSGGISISQSG
;
A
#
# COMPACT_ATOMS: atom_id res chain seq x y z
N MET A 1 15.99 68.95 24.96
CA MET A 1 16.46 69.54 23.69
C MET A 1 15.50 69.10 22.59
N THR A 2 14.44 69.89 22.46
CA THR A 2 13.84 70.45 21.23
C THR A 2 14.21 69.88 19.84
N PRO A 3 13.32 70.03 18.81
CA PRO A 3 11.87 69.71 18.76
C PRO A 3 11.47 69.25 17.30
N PRO A 4 10.34 69.64 16.66
CA PRO A 4 9.34 68.71 16.08
C PRO A 4 9.03 69.02 14.59
N CYS A 5 7.93 68.49 14.04
CA CYS A 5 6.96 69.24 13.20
C CYS A 5 5.77 68.36 12.76
N ASP A 6 4.62 68.64 13.36
CA ASP A 6 3.23 68.54 12.83
C ASP A 6 3.03 69.56 11.65
N PRO A 7 1.85 69.74 10.97
CA PRO A 7 0.47 69.37 11.35
C PRO A 7 -0.53 68.93 10.23
N MET A 8 -1.66 68.39 10.72
CA MET A 8 -3.11 68.56 10.37
C MET A 8 -3.60 69.10 9.00
N LEU A 9 -4.69 68.49 8.49
CA LEU A 9 -5.97 69.19 8.19
C LEU A 9 -7.15 68.22 7.92
N LEU A 10 -8.30 68.51 8.56
CA LEU A 10 -9.68 68.12 8.20
C LEU A 10 -10.07 68.75 6.82
N ASP A 11 -11.10 68.36 6.06
CA ASP A 11 -12.52 68.32 6.42
C ASP A 11 -13.42 67.85 5.23
N GLN A 12 -14.68 67.51 5.55
CA GLN A 12 -15.93 67.62 4.74
C GLN A 12 -16.22 66.67 3.54
N VAL A 13 -17.23 65.79 3.61
CA VAL A 13 -18.71 65.96 3.36
C VAL A 13 -19.07 66.06 1.86
N HIS A 14 -19.77 65.04 1.33
CA HIS A 14 -21.01 65.22 0.53
C HIS A 14 -21.72 63.88 0.19
N SER A 15 -22.95 63.79 0.71
CA SER A 15 -24.20 63.15 0.25
C SER A 15 -24.36 62.66 -1.21
N GLU A 16 -24.78 61.39 -1.35
CA GLU A 16 -26.00 60.84 -2.04
C GLU A 16 -26.72 61.66 -3.14
N PRO A 17 -27.26 61.03 -4.21
CA PRO A 17 -28.59 60.40 -4.09
C PRO A 17 -28.91 59.14 -4.93
N LEU A 18 -29.66 58.23 -4.28
CA LEU A 18 -30.84 57.45 -4.70
C LEU A 18 -31.41 57.57 -6.13
N SER A 19 -31.84 56.42 -6.69
CA SER A 19 -32.99 56.20 -7.62
C SER A 19 -32.75 54.87 -8.41
N LEU A 20 -33.66 53.92 -8.65
CA LEU A 20 -35.11 53.77 -8.49
C LEU A 20 -35.44 52.27 -8.54
N ASP A 21 -36.42 51.86 -7.74
CA ASP A 21 -37.07 50.55 -7.72
C ASP A 21 -38.01 50.38 -8.93
N THR A 22 -38.25 49.16 -9.41
CA THR A 22 -39.54 48.76 -9.98
C THR A 22 -39.65 47.24 -10.26
N ARG A 23 -40.64 46.64 -9.59
CA ARG A 23 -41.56 45.58 -10.07
C ARG A 23 -41.17 44.11 -9.87
N LEU A 24 -41.60 43.59 -8.72
CA LEU A 24 -42.30 42.30 -8.64
C LEU A 24 -43.67 42.40 -9.36
N PRO A 25 -44.23 41.29 -9.88
CA PRO A 25 -45.18 40.55 -9.03
C PRO A 25 -45.23 39.02 -9.25
N ARG A 26 -45.82 38.38 -8.23
CA ARG A 26 -46.87 37.35 -8.29
C ARG A 26 -46.49 35.91 -7.89
N THR A 27 -47.03 35.57 -6.73
CA THR A 27 -47.35 34.26 -6.17
C THR A 27 -48.47 33.56 -6.92
N GLU A 28 -48.32 32.25 -7.14
CA GLU A 28 -49.32 31.18 -7.34
C GLU A 28 -48.52 29.86 -7.33
N ARG A 29 -48.92 28.69 -6.85
CA ARG A 29 -50.00 28.17 -5.98
C ARG A 29 -49.63 26.69 -5.77
N ASP A 30 -50.02 26.10 -4.64
CA ASP A 30 -49.86 24.67 -4.32
C ASP A 30 -50.39 23.73 -5.42
N GLN A 31 -49.66 22.63 -5.65
CA GLN A 31 -50.25 21.33 -5.98
C GLN A 31 -49.58 20.23 -5.16
N SER A 32 -50.45 19.51 -4.48
CA SER A 32 -50.27 18.37 -3.60
C SER A 32 -50.42 17.04 -4.33
N LEU A 33 -49.83 15.97 -3.77
CA LEU A 33 -50.09 14.53 -4.00
C LEU A 33 -49.56 13.99 -5.35
N GLN A 34 -48.97 12.80 -5.48
CA GLN A 34 -49.12 11.55 -4.74
C GLN A 34 -47.99 10.56 -5.13
N GLU A 35 -47.54 9.76 -4.16
CA GLU A 35 -47.09 8.35 -4.25
C GLU A 35 -46.25 7.86 -5.45
N GLU A 36 -44.92 7.75 -5.25
CA GLU A 36 -44.09 6.63 -5.77
C GLU A 36 -42.85 6.46 -4.87
N GLU A 37 -43.06 6.07 -3.61
CA GLU A 37 -41.99 5.91 -2.62
C GLU A 37 -42.05 4.52 -1.97
N GLU A 38 -41.66 3.47 -2.70
CA GLU A 38 -41.28 2.19 -2.05
C GLU A 38 -40.31 1.29 -2.85
N GLY A 39 -39.83 1.72 -4.02
CA GLY A 39 -38.95 0.89 -4.89
C GLY A 39 -37.51 1.39 -5.08
N LYS A 40 -37.16 2.60 -4.62
CA LYS A 40 -35.88 3.26 -4.97
C LYS A 40 -34.76 3.13 -3.93
N ALA A 41 -35.08 2.82 -2.68
CA ALA A 41 -34.11 2.82 -1.58
C ALA A 41 -33.12 1.63 -1.60
N THR A 42 -33.43 0.53 -2.30
CA THR A 42 -32.54 -0.65 -2.39
C THR A 42 -31.57 -0.62 -3.58
N VAL A 43 -31.79 0.27 -4.56
CA VAL A 43 -30.95 0.38 -5.76
C VAL A 43 -29.77 1.36 -5.57
N GLU A 44 -29.89 2.34 -4.66
CA GLU A 44 -28.82 3.33 -4.45
C GLU A 44 -27.57 2.79 -3.73
N LEU A 45 -27.67 1.70 -2.95
CA LEU A 45 -26.49 1.10 -2.30
C LEU A 45 -25.58 0.35 -3.30
N ALA A 46 -26.13 -0.15 -4.42
CA ALA A 46 -25.36 -0.83 -5.46
C ALA A 46 -24.61 0.14 -6.38
N ASN A 47 -25.13 1.36 -6.57
CA ASN A 47 -24.57 2.34 -7.52
C ASN A 47 -23.47 3.25 -6.94
N ILE A 48 -23.25 3.24 -5.63
CA ILE A 48 -22.18 4.05 -5.01
C ILE A 48 -20.78 3.38 -5.14
N MET A 49 -20.67 2.18 -5.71
CA MET A 49 -19.44 1.36 -5.66
C MET A 49 -18.63 1.19 -6.96
N THR A 50 -19.00 1.82 -8.08
CA THR A 50 -18.46 1.46 -9.40
C THR A 50 -17.71 2.53 -10.18
N THR A 51 -17.19 3.60 -9.54
CA THR A 51 -16.43 4.63 -10.27
C THR A 51 -15.05 4.92 -9.66
N ALA A 52 -14.04 4.15 -10.10
CA ALA A 52 -12.65 4.60 -10.10
C ALA A 52 -11.90 3.94 -11.27
N SER A 53 -11.62 4.75 -12.27
CA SER A 53 -10.86 4.43 -13.48
C SER A 53 -9.44 3.97 -13.14
N ASN A 54 -9.02 2.82 -13.66
CA ASN A 54 -7.66 2.31 -13.57
C ASN A 54 -6.73 3.08 -14.53
N PRO A 55 -5.49 3.44 -14.14
CA PRO A 55 -4.39 3.49 -15.08
C PRO A 55 -3.89 2.06 -15.35
N VAL A 56 -3.88 1.69 -16.63
CA VAL A 56 -3.35 0.42 -17.16
C VAL A 56 -1.88 0.26 -16.73
N SER A 57 -1.55 -0.88 -16.13
CA SER A 57 -0.17 -1.38 -16.01
C SER A 57 -0.05 -2.64 -16.85
N PRO A 58 1.08 -2.85 -17.56
CA PRO A 58 1.23 -3.93 -18.53
C PRO A 58 1.31 -5.30 -17.84
N ALA A 59 0.69 -6.29 -18.47
CA ALA A 59 0.70 -7.68 -18.04
C ALA A 59 2.13 -8.26 -18.00
N PRO A 60 2.49 -9.08 -17.00
CA PRO A 60 3.64 -9.97 -17.13
C PRO A 60 3.24 -11.18 -17.98
N VAL A 61 3.97 -11.40 -19.07
CA VAL A 61 3.99 -12.65 -19.82
C VAL A 61 4.77 -13.67 -18.98
N SER A 62 4.06 -14.49 -18.22
CA SER A 62 4.63 -15.68 -17.59
C SER A 62 3.88 -16.90 -18.11
N ALA A 63 4.52 -17.57 -19.07
CA ALA A 63 4.15 -18.90 -19.53
C ALA A 63 4.25 -19.88 -18.35
N HIS A 64 3.12 -20.45 -17.96
CA HIS A 64 3.09 -21.70 -17.22
C HIS A 64 2.52 -22.78 -18.14
N PRO A 65 3.10 -24.00 -18.10
CA PRO A 65 2.69 -25.10 -18.96
C PRO A 65 1.28 -25.59 -18.56
N ASP A 66 0.48 -25.91 -19.58
CA ASP A 66 -0.83 -26.56 -19.48
C ASP A 66 -0.81 -27.75 -18.50
N PRO A 67 -1.74 -27.83 -17.53
CA PRO A 67 -2.07 -29.09 -16.92
C PRO A 67 -2.95 -29.86 -17.91
N ARG A 68 -2.32 -30.78 -18.63
CA ARG A 68 -2.99 -31.84 -19.40
C ARG A 68 -4.08 -32.50 -18.57
N ASN A 69 -5.25 -32.66 -19.20
CA ASN A 69 -6.36 -33.55 -18.87
C ASN A 69 -6.01 -34.67 -17.89
N ALA A 70 -6.35 -34.49 -16.60
CA ALA A 70 -6.54 -35.60 -15.68
C ALA A 70 -8.02 -36.02 -15.74
N THR A 71 -8.31 -36.99 -16.60
CA THR A 71 -9.57 -37.73 -16.58
C THR A 71 -9.71 -38.36 -15.19
N MET A 72 -10.67 -37.90 -14.38
CA MET A 72 -10.99 -38.54 -13.10
C MET A 72 -11.47 -39.97 -13.35
N ARG A 73 -10.56 -40.95 -13.21
CA ARG A 73 -10.94 -42.32 -12.93
C ARG A 73 -11.44 -42.38 -11.49
N ARG A 74 -12.70 -42.78 -11.34
CA ARG A 74 -13.38 -43.07 -10.09
C ARG A 74 -12.59 -44.16 -9.35
N ALA A 75 -11.89 -43.80 -8.27
CA ALA A 75 -11.21 -44.76 -7.40
C ALA A 75 -12.24 -45.34 -6.43
N THR A 76 -12.63 -46.60 -6.65
CA THR A 76 -13.26 -47.45 -5.64
C THR A 76 -12.22 -47.83 -4.58
N CYS A 77 -12.60 -47.73 -3.31
CA CYS A 77 -11.75 -48.01 -2.16
C CYS A 77 -11.51 -49.54 -2.00
N PRO A 78 -10.34 -49.96 -1.52
CA PRO A 78 -10.05 -51.35 -1.16
C PRO A 78 -10.27 -51.58 0.34
N ALA A 79 -10.92 -52.69 0.69
CA ALA A 79 -10.91 -53.32 2.00
C ALA A 79 -11.52 -54.72 1.82
N GLU A 80 -11.05 -55.83 2.36
CA GLU A 80 -9.91 -56.26 3.16
C GLU A 80 -9.96 -57.79 2.99
N ASP A 81 -8.89 -58.43 2.51
CA ASP A 81 -8.78 -59.91 2.48
C ASP A 81 -7.89 -60.35 3.65
N LEU A 82 -8.54 -60.90 4.68
CA LEU A 82 -7.91 -61.62 5.79
C LEU A 82 -8.15 -63.11 5.54
N MET A 83 -7.08 -63.89 5.44
CA MET A 83 -7.16 -65.35 5.44
C MET A 83 -7.41 -65.84 6.87
N ASP A 84 -8.38 -66.74 7.07
CA ASP A 84 -8.14 -68.01 7.77
C ASP A 84 -9.27 -69.04 7.56
N LEU A 85 -8.90 -70.30 7.77
CA LEU A 85 -9.43 -71.58 7.24
C LEU A 85 -10.68 -72.20 7.92
N ASP A 86 -11.34 -73.09 7.14
CA ASP A 86 -12.19 -74.28 7.44
C ASP A 86 -13.49 -74.12 8.29
N GLU A 87 -14.66 -74.74 8.04
CA GLU A 87 -15.07 -76.01 7.40
C GLU A 87 -16.58 -75.93 6.93
N PRO A 88 -17.17 -76.93 6.23
CA PRO A 88 -18.41 -76.79 5.45
C PRO A 88 -19.68 -77.33 6.14
N GLY A 89 -20.83 -76.70 5.88
CA GLY A 89 -22.14 -77.20 6.27
C GLY A 89 -23.29 -76.62 5.44
N HIS A 90 -23.79 -77.41 4.49
CA HIS A 90 -24.99 -77.15 3.68
C HIS A 90 -26.26 -77.00 4.55
N CYS A 91 -27.05 -75.95 4.30
CA CYS A 91 -28.52 -76.00 4.19
C CYS A 91 -29.06 -74.72 3.53
N GLN A 92 -29.91 -74.90 2.52
CA GLN A 92 -30.64 -73.86 1.78
C GLN A 92 -31.91 -73.38 2.55
N PRO A 93 -32.61 -72.30 2.10
CA PRO A 93 -33.09 -71.20 2.93
C PRO A 93 -34.59 -71.27 3.28
N PRO A 94 -35.13 -70.24 3.96
CA PRO A 94 -36.40 -69.68 3.52
C PRO A 94 -36.29 -68.20 3.15
N ALA A 95 -37.08 -67.88 2.13
CA ALA A 95 -37.28 -66.56 1.55
C ALA A 95 -38.00 -65.59 2.50
N ASP A 96 -37.99 -64.32 2.06
CA ASP A 96 -38.85 -63.21 2.48
C ASP A 96 -38.43 -62.40 3.71
N ALA A 97 -37.50 -61.47 3.48
CA ALA A 97 -37.58 -60.15 4.10
C ALA A 97 -37.16 -59.08 3.07
N LEU A 98 -38.16 -58.34 2.58
CA LEU A 98 -37.97 -57.10 1.82
C LEU A 98 -37.05 -56.15 2.61
N PRO A 99 -35.92 -55.67 2.06
CA PRO A 99 -35.22 -54.56 2.68
C PRO A 99 -36.11 -53.31 2.60
N GLY A 100 -36.55 -52.85 3.76
CA GLY A 100 -37.21 -51.55 3.92
C GLY A 100 -36.36 -50.43 3.32
N PRO A 101 -36.98 -49.29 2.96
CA PRO A 101 -36.32 -48.25 2.18
C PRO A 101 -35.03 -47.82 2.89
N SER A 102 -33.90 -48.03 2.22
CA SER A 102 -32.59 -47.56 2.65
C SER A 102 -32.73 -46.12 3.10
N GLN A 103 -32.57 -45.91 4.41
CA GLN A 103 -32.54 -44.59 5.01
C GLN A 103 -31.35 -43.88 4.34
N ARG A 104 -31.64 -43.05 3.33
CA ARG A 104 -30.62 -42.20 2.71
C ARG A 104 -30.09 -41.36 3.87
N VAL A 105 -28.90 -41.67 4.35
CA VAL A 105 -28.17 -40.80 5.27
C VAL A 105 -27.97 -39.51 4.50
N GLY A 106 -28.91 -38.58 4.71
CA GLY A 106 -28.89 -37.28 4.08
C GLY A 106 -27.66 -36.57 4.59
N VAL A 107 -26.62 -36.49 3.76
CA VAL A 107 -25.43 -35.71 4.07
C VAL A 107 -25.86 -34.26 4.04
N ASN A 108 -26.24 -33.73 5.20
CA ASN A 108 -26.61 -32.33 5.36
C ASN A 108 -25.35 -31.49 5.22
N LEU A 109 -25.41 -30.43 4.41
CA LEU A 109 -24.33 -29.48 4.20
C LEU A 109 -23.76 -28.97 5.55
N ASN A 110 -24.60 -28.79 6.56
CA ASN A 110 -24.21 -28.28 7.88
C ASN A 110 -23.35 -29.24 8.72
N HIS A 111 -23.25 -30.52 8.33
CA HIS A 111 -22.42 -31.51 9.01
C HIS A 111 -21.02 -31.61 8.40
N LEU A 112 -20.71 -30.81 7.37
CA LEU A 112 -19.37 -30.76 6.83
C LEU A 112 -18.41 -30.05 7.80
N PRO A 113 -17.14 -30.48 7.88
CA PRO A 113 -16.12 -29.76 8.62
C PRO A 113 -15.93 -28.32 8.10
N ALA A 114 -15.53 -27.41 9.00
CA ALA A 114 -15.32 -26.00 8.67
C ALA A 114 -14.30 -25.80 7.54
N GLU A 115 -13.30 -26.69 7.44
CA GLU A 115 -12.28 -26.70 6.40
C GLU A 115 -12.89 -26.90 5.00
N ILE A 116 -13.88 -27.79 4.88
CA ILE A 116 -14.56 -28.06 3.62
C ILE A 116 -15.44 -26.88 3.22
N HIS A 117 -16.13 -26.27 4.19
CA HIS A 117 -16.87 -25.03 3.95
C HIS A 117 -15.97 -23.90 3.45
N GLU A 118 -14.82 -23.70 4.09
CA GLU A 118 -13.82 -22.70 3.67
C GLU A 118 -13.25 -23.00 2.29
N CYS A 119 -12.97 -24.26 1.95
CA CYS A 119 -12.51 -24.66 0.61
C CYS A 119 -13.54 -24.37 -0.48
N ILE A 120 -14.83 -24.65 -0.24
CA ILE A 120 -15.91 -24.34 -1.17
C ILE A 120 -16.00 -22.82 -1.36
N LEU A 121 -16.01 -22.07 -0.27
CA LEU A 121 -16.07 -20.61 -0.33
C LEU A 121 -14.81 -20.02 -0.99
N ASP A 122 -13.62 -20.60 -0.83
CA ASP A 122 -12.40 -20.16 -1.52
C ASP A 122 -12.47 -20.41 -3.03
N HIS A 123 -13.14 -21.47 -3.47
CA HIS A 123 -13.40 -21.68 -4.89
C HIS A 123 -14.38 -20.64 -5.45
N LEU A 124 -15.41 -20.27 -4.67
CA LEU A 124 -16.44 -19.31 -5.09
C LEU A 124 -15.98 -17.84 -5.03
N PHE A 125 -15.21 -17.47 -4.00
CA PHE A 125 -14.75 -16.10 -3.73
C PHE A 125 -13.30 -15.83 -4.18
N GLY A 126 -12.53 -16.87 -4.51
CA GLY A 126 -11.07 -16.82 -4.68
C GLY A 126 -10.30 -17.08 -3.38
N PHE A 127 -9.07 -17.59 -3.48
CA PHE A 127 -8.23 -17.97 -2.34
C PHE A 127 -7.96 -16.82 -1.35
N ARG A 128 -8.11 -17.09 -0.05
CA ARG A 128 -7.69 -16.16 1.03
C ARG A 128 -6.16 -16.06 1.05
N VAL A 129 -5.61 -14.86 0.84
CA VAL A 129 -4.21 -14.60 1.20
C VAL A 129 -4.18 -14.18 2.67
N SER A 130 -3.52 -14.97 3.52
CA SER A 130 -3.37 -14.64 4.94
C SER A 130 -2.60 -13.32 5.10
N PRO A 131 -3.07 -12.37 5.94
CA PRO A 131 -2.36 -11.11 6.18
C PRO A 131 -0.97 -11.32 6.80
N ALA A 132 -0.70 -12.48 7.40
CA ALA A 132 0.59 -12.86 7.98
C ALA A 132 1.59 -13.49 6.97
N SER A 133 1.18 -13.77 5.74
CA SER A 133 2.07 -14.40 4.74
C SER A 133 3.05 -13.38 4.14
N LYS A 134 4.35 -13.69 4.14
CA LYS A 134 5.40 -12.80 3.60
C LYS A 134 5.26 -12.46 2.10
N SER A 135 4.44 -13.21 1.35
CA SER A 135 4.08 -12.95 -0.05
C SER A 135 2.87 -12.01 -0.22
N SER A 136 2.15 -11.66 0.86
CA SER A 136 0.98 -10.77 0.85
C SER A 136 1.34 -9.27 0.75
N ILE A 137 2.62 -8.94 0.97
CA ILE A 137 3.15 -7.57 1.08
C ILE A 137 2.91 -6.71 -0.19
N VAL A 138 2.60 -7.32 -1.34
CA VAL A 138 2.33 -6.61 -2.62
C VAL A 138 0.85 -6.66 -3.03
N ARG A 139 -0.04 -7.36 -2.30
CA ARG A 139 -1.36 -7.78 -2.82
C ARG A 139 -2.59 -7.47 -1.95
N TRP A 140 -2.50 -6.54 -0.99
CA TRP A 140 -3.71 -6.01 -0.31
C TRP A 140 -4.74 -5.45 -1.29
N GLY A 141 -4.27 -4.95 -2.43
CA GLY A 141 -5.11 -4.43 -3.51
C GLY A 141 -5.81 -5.50 -4.36
N THR A 142 -5.37 -6.76 -4.42
CA THR A 142 -5.95 -7.77 -5.33
C THR A 142 -6.56 -8.97 -4.61
N ALA A 143 -6.12 -9.28 -3.39
CA ALA A 143 -6.64 -10.43 -2.62
C ALA A 143 -8.08 -10.25 -2.10
N LEU A 144 -8.68 -9.05 -2.23
CA LEU A 144 -9.93 -8.68 -1.55
C LEU A 144 -10.98 -8.05 -2.49
N ARG A 145 -10.80 -8.10 -3.82
CA ARG A 145 -11.63 -7.36 -4.78
C ARG A 145 -12.80 -8.12 -5.42
N HIS A 146 -13.05 -9.37 -5.03
CA HIS A 146 -14.07 -10.20 -5.69
C HIS A 146 -15.35 -10.46 -4.89
N SER A 147 -15.47 -10.00 -3.63
CA SER A 147 -16.57 -10.43 -2.75
C SER A 147 -17.86 -9.60 -2.80
N ARG A 148 -17.94 -8.50 -3.55
CA ARG A 148 -19.06 -7.52 -3.43
C ARG A 148 -20.19 -7.69 -4.46
N ARG A 149 -20.32 -8.87 -5.05
CA ARG A 149 -21.45 -9.22 -5.90
C ARG A 149 -22.64 -9.61 -5.01
N ARG A 150 -23.83 -9.04 -5.25
CA ARG A 150 -25.05 -9.29 -4.47
C ARG A 150 -25.33 -10.79 -4.33
N GLU A 151 -25.07 -11.53 -5.39
CA GLU A 151 -25.22 -12.99 -5.50
C GLU A 151 -24.36 -13.73 -4.47
N LEU A 152 -23.18 -13.19 -4.12
CA LEU A 152 -22.28 -13.78 -3.13
C LEU A 152 -22.74 -13.52 -1.69
N SER A 153 -23.46 -12.44 -1.43
CA SER A 153 -24.07 -12.19 -0.11
C SER A 153 -25.28 -13.09 0.15
N GLU A 154 -26.02 -13.48 -0.89
CA GLU A 154 -27.19 -14.37 -0.78
C GLU A 154 -26.80 -15.78 -0.34
N LEU A 155 -25.56 -16.21 -0.58
CA LEU A 155 -25.02 -17.46 -0.06
C LEU A 155 -25.04 -17.53 1.48
N SER A 156 -25.11 -16.39 2.18
CA SER A 156 -25.28 -16.34 3.64
C SER A 156 -26.66 -16.82 4.11
N LEU A 157 -27.62 -16.99 3.19
CA LEU A 157 -28.94 -17.52 3.45
C LEU A 157 -29.01 -19.06 3.37
N VAL A 158 -28.01 -19.70 2.76
CA VAL A 158 -27.97 -21.16 2.55
C VAL A 158 -27.96 -21.92 3.88
N SER A 159 -27.15 -21.48 4.85
CA SER A 159 -27.15 -22.04 6.19
C SER A 159 -26.60 -21.10 7.25
N SER A 160 -26.79 -21.42 8.53
CA SER A 160 -26.21 -20.66 9.65
C SER A 160 -24.68 -20.66 9.64
N VAL A 161 -24.06 -21.79 9.28
CA VAL A 161 -22.60 -21.91 9.16
C VAL A 161 -22.09 -20.99 8.06
N TRP A 162 -22.70 -21.05 6.87
CA TRP A 162 -22.33 -20.20 5.75
C TRP A 162 -22.58 -18.72 6.04
N ARG A 163 -23.64 -18.39 6.78
CA ARG A 163 -23.92 -17.02 7.22
C ARG A 163 -22.74 -16.42 7.95
N VAL A 164 -22.20 -17.11 8.95
CA VAL A 164 -21.07 -16.64 9.75
C VAL A 164 -19.82 -16.48 8.88
N LEU A 165 -19.45 -17.50 8.11
CA LEU A 165 -18.23 -17.47 7.29
C LEU A 165 -18.28 -16.40 6.19
N ILE A 166 -19.43 -16.23 5.54
CA ILE A 166 -19.61 -15.24 4.48
C ILE A 166 -19.67 -13.83 5.07
N GLN A 167 -20.42 -13.60 6.15
CA GLN A 167 -20.45 -12.29 6.81
C GLN A 167 -19.07 -11.90 7.32
N GLU A 168 -18.31 -12.85 7.90
CA GLU A 168 -16.91 -12.61 8.28
C GLU A 168 -16.11 -12.12 7.07
N ARG A 169 -16.17 -12.83 5.93
CA ARG A 169 -15.43 -12.46 4.71
C ARG A 169 -15.86 -11.10 4.13
N LEU A 170 -17.16 -10.82 4.08
CA LEU A 170 -17.72 -9.58 3.52
C LEU A 170 -17.38 -8.36 4.37
N TYR A 171 -17.54 -8.46 5.69
CA TYR A 171 -17.37 -7.34 6.61
C TYR A 171 -15.94 -7.21 7.16
N ARG A 172 -15.06 -8.19 6.93
CA ARG A 172 -13.65 -8.13 7.40
C ARG A 172 -12.94 -6.84 7.01
N HIS A 173 -13.19 -6.36 5.79
CA HIS A 173 -12.59 -5.15 5.25
C HIS A 173 -13.65 -4.24 4.60
N ILE A 174 -13.85 -3.08 5.22
CA ILE A 174 -14.79 -2.07 4.74
C ILE A 174 -14.01 -0.88 4.22
N LYS A 175 -14.35 -0.41 3.02
CA LYS A 175 -13.87 0.86 2.48
C LYS A 175 -15.02 1.86 2.47
N LEU A 176 -14.86 2.96 3.19
CA LEU A 176 -15.84 4.05 3.30
C LEU A 176 -15.32 5.32 2.64
N LYS A 177 -16.24 6.03 2.00
CA LYS A 177 -16.03 7.40 1.58
C LYS A 177 -16.10 8.29 2.83
N ALA A 178 -15.13 9.17 3.04
CA ALA A 178 -15.02 10.02 4.21
C ALA A 178 -15.86 11.30 4.05
N THR A 179 -17.15 11.14 3.79
CA THR A 179 -18.14 12.23 3.83
C THR A 179 -19.00 12.07 5.08
N ILE A 180 -19.52 13.20 5.59
CA ILE A 180 -20.38 13.21 6.79
C ILE A 180 -21.58 12.26 6.61
N GLU A 181 -22.21 12.30 5.44
CA GLU A 181 -23.34 11.44 5.09
C GLU A 181 -22.96 9.95 5.06
N SER A 182 -21.84 9.60 4.43
CA SER A 182 -21.36 8.21 4.35
C SER A 182 -21.05 7.63 5.74
N LEU A 183 -20.45 8.44 6.63
CA LEU A 183 -20.24 8.02 8.03
C LEU A 183 -21.57 7.84 8.78
N ARG A 184 -22.53 8.76 8.63
CA ARG A 184 -23.84 8.66 9.28
C ARG A 184 -24.63 7.44 8.81
N SER A 185 -24.69 7.20 7.51
CA SER A 185 -25.37 6.03 6.94
C SER A 185 -24.71 4.73 7.40
N SER A 186 -23.38 4.70 7.43
CA SER A 186 -22.63 3.54 7.95
C SER A 186 -22.90 3.31 9.43
N PHE A 187 -22.92 4.37 10.24
CA PHE A 187 -23.22 4.29 11.66
C PHE A 187 -24.64 3.71 11.89
N SER A 188 -25.63 4.26 11.20
CA SER A 188 -27.02 3.77 11.26
C SER A 188 -27.12 2.29 10.89
N TRP A 189 -26.44 1.86 9.82
CA TRP A 189 -26.40 0.46 9.39
C TRP A 189 -25.86 -0.48 10.46
N PHE A 190 -24.74 -0.12 11.11
CA PHE A 190 -24.14 -0.96 12.15
C PHE A 190 -24.88 -0.89 13.49
N CYS A 191 -25.61 0.19 13.76
CA CYS A 191 -26.55 0.25 14.89
C CYS A 191 -27.74 -0.70 14.69
N GLN A 192 -28.28 -0.79 13.48
CA GLN A 192 -29.36 -1.72 13.14
C GLN A 192 -28.87 -3.17 13.07
N ASN A 193 -27.57 -3.38 12.78
CA ASN A 193 -26.96 -4.70 12.63
C ASN A 193 -25.76 -4.89 13.58
N PRO A 194 -25.98 -4.91 14.91
CA PRO A 194 -24.89 -4.89 15.88
C PRO A 194 -23.97 -6.12 15.80
N HIS A 195 -24.52 -7.28 15.41
CA HIS A 195 -23.77 -8.53 15.24
C HIS A 195 -22.66 -8.44 14.18
N LEU A 196 -22.78 -7.53 13.20
CA LEU A 196 -21.79 -7.39 12.11
C LEU A 196 -20.54 -6.61 12.53
N ARG A 197 -20.65 -5.81 13.61
CA ARG A 197 -19.59 -4.90 14.07
C ARG A 197 -18.30 -5.64 14.42
N CYS A 198 -18.42 -6.83 14.99
CA CYS A 198 -17.30 -7.65 15.45
C CYS A 198 -16.50 -8.28 14.28
N TYR A 199 -17.11 -8.42 13.10
CA TYR A 199 -16.42 -8.95 11.92
C TYR A 199 -15.44 -7.95 11.30
N VAL A 200 -15.61 -6.65 11.56
CA VAL A 200 -14.78 -5.60 10.95
C VAL A 200 -13.40 -5.56 11.61
N LYS A 201 -12.39 -6.08 10.90
CA LYS A 201 -10.99 -6.06 11.34
C LYS A 201 -10.18 -4.93 10.69
N HIS A 202 -10.60 -4.51 9.49
CA HIS A 202 -9.94 -3.48 8.71
C HIS A 202 -10.96 -2.47 8.18
N ILE A 203 -10.72 -1.19 8.46
CA ILE A 203 -11.46 -0.09 7.87
C ILE A 203 -10.56 0.83 7.06
N GLU A 204 -10.97 1.15 5.84
CA GLU A 204 -10.33 2.11 4.94
C GLU A 204 -11.21 3.33 4.77
N VAL A 205 -10.76 4.47 5.30
CA VAL A 205 -11.45 5.76 5.22
C VAL A 205 -10.78 6.59 4.12
N TRP A 206 -11.50 6.77 3.01
CA TRP A 206 -11.02 7.49 1.84
C TRP A 206 -11.60 8.89 1.75
N PHE A 207 -10.74 9.91 1.83
CA PHE A 207 -11.09 11.32 1.70
C PHE A 207 -11.10 11.72 0.23
N PRO A 208 -12.29 11.95 -0.36
CA PRO A 208 -12.37 12.35 -1.76
C PRO A 208 -11.68 13.70 -1.94
N VAL A 209 -10.92 13.82 -3.02
CA VAL A 209 -10.28 15.09 -3.42
C VAL A 209 -11.13 15.81 -4.47
N PHE A 210 -12.07 15.11 -5.09
CA PHE A 210 -13.04 15.65 -6.04
C PHE A 210 -14.36 14.88 -5.94
N GLN A 211 -15.44 15.55 -6.30
CA GLN A 211 -16.73 14.93 -6.58
C GLN A 211 -17.26 15.47 -7.92
N PRO A 212 -17.91 14.63 -8.74
CA PRO A 212 -18.59 15.11 -9.92
C PRO A 212 -19.73 16.03 -9.48
N LYS A 213 -19.74 17.27 -9.97
CA LYS A 213 -20.91 18.13 -9.92
C LYS A 213 -21.65 17.94 -11.22
N TYR A 214 -22.79 17.26 -11.15
CA TYR A 214 -23.74 17.21 -12.25
C TYR A 214 -24.52 18.51 -12.22
N GLY A 215 -24.21 19.41 -13.17
CA GLY A 215 -25.01 20.61 -13.39
C GLY A 215 -26.28 20.29 -14.20
N PRO A 216 -27.24 21.22 -14.28
CA PRO A 216 -28.32 21.13 -15.27
C PRO A 216 -27.72 20.91 -16.68
N LEU A 217 -28.41 20.12 -17.52
CA LEU A 217 -27.98 19.74 -18.88
C LEU A 217 -27.79 20.93 -19.85
N ALA A 218 -28.01 22.16 -19.41
CA ALA A 218 -27.80 23.36 -20.19
C ALA A 218 -26.98 24.36 -19.36
N VAL A 219 -26.10 25.12 -20.03
CA VAL A 219 -25.21 26.15 -19.48
C VAL A 219 -23.89 25.65 -18.89
N SER A 220 -23.13 24.88 -19.66
CA SER A 220 -21.67 24.81 -19.51
C SER A 220 -21.03 25.63 -20.64
N ASN A 221 -20.68 26.90 -20.38
CA ASN A 221 -19.95 27.78 -21.32
C ASN A 221 -18.47 27.39 -21.47
N THR A 222 -18.14 26.11 -21.34
CA THR A 222 -16.78 25.60 -21.45
C THR A 222 -16.71 24.71 -22.68
N ASN A 223 -15.86 25.05 -23.66
CA ASN A 223 -15.53 24.27 -24.86
C ASN A 223 -14.82 22.93 -24.53
N VAL A 224 -15.21 22.25 -23.46
CA VAL A 224 -14.64 20.98 -23.03
C VAL A 224 -15.57 19.88 -23.53
N LEU A 225 -15.03 19.01 -24.39
CA LEU A 225 -15.75 17.85 -24.91
C LEU A 225 -16.29 16.99 -23.75
N PRO A 226 -17.53 16.48 -23.84
CA PRO A 226 -18.10 15.61 -22.82
C PRO A 226 -17.22 14.37 -22.61
N THR A 227 -17.05 13.94 -21.36
CA THR A 227 -16.31 12.71 -21.07
C THR A 227 -17.26 11.52 -21.16
N VAL A 228 -16.89 10.49 -21.91
CA VAL A 228 -17.65 9.24 -22.00
C VAL A 228 -17.45 8.45 -20.70
N THR A 229 -18.53 8.25 -19.96
CA THR A 229 -18.59 7.37 -18.78
C THR A 229 -19.50 6.17 -19.08
N ALA A 230 -19.44 5.11 -18.27
CA ALA A 230 -20.25 3.90 -18.44
C ALA A 230 -21.77 4.18 -18.50
N ASP A 231 -22.20 5.31 -17.94
CA ASP A 231 -23.60 5.77 -17.92
C ASP A 231 -23.94 6.80 -19.03
N GLY A 232 -23.03 7.05 -19.98
CA GLY A 232 -23.23 7.99 -21.11
C GLY A 232 -22.24 9.16 -21.17
N LEU A 233 -22.50 10.12 -22.07
CA LEU A 233 -21.76 11.38 -22.20
C LEU A 233 -22.12 12.30 -21.03
N THR A 234 -21.17 12.57 -20.13
CA THR A 234 -21.39 13.47 -18.99
C THR A 234 -20.52 14.72 -19.09
N ASN A 235 -21.12 15.89 -18.89
CA ASN A 235 -20.43 17.17 -18.68
C ASN A 235 -20.09 17.36 -17.20
N ALA A 236 -19.60 16.31 -16.54
CA ALA A 236 -19.32 16.35 -15.11
C ALA A 236 -18.17 17.34 -14.83
N THR A 237 -18.48 18.47 -14.20
CA THR A 237 -17.45 19.39 -13.72
C THR A 237 -17.01 18.92 -12.33
N TYR A 238 -15.72 18.67 -12.14
CA TYR A 238 -15.20 18.16 -10.87
C TYR A 238 -14.88 19.30 -9.90
N ILE A 239 -15.56 19.32 -8.75
CA ILE A 239 -15.34 20.30 -7.68
C ILE A 239 -14.68 19.67 -6.46
N LEU A 240 -14.12 20.51 -5.57
CA LEU A 240 -13.67 20.06 -4.26
C LEU A 240 -14.89 19.68 -3.40
N PRO A 241 -14.86 18.54 -2.69
CA PRO A 241 -15.95 18.14 -1.82
C PRO A 241 -16.12 19.09 -0.64
N GLY A 242 -17.31 19.69 -0.50
CA GLY A 242 -17.65 20.53 0.65
C GLY A 242 -18.10 19.74 1.88
N ASN A 243 -18.31 18.43 1.74
CA ASN A 243 -18.94 17.56 2.74
C ASN A 243 -18.02 16.47 3.30
N ASN A 244 -16.70 16.58 3.08
CA ASN A 244 -15.75 15.66 3.70
C ASN A 244 -15.82 15.79 5.22
N CYS A 245 -15.81 14.65 5.91
CA CYS A 245 -15.67 14.66 7.36
C CYS A 245 -14.22 15.04 7.75
N SER A 246 -14.05 15.43 9.01
CA SER A 246 -12.75 15.59 9.65
C SER A 246 -12.17 14.24 10.09
N LEU A 247 -10.88 14.21 10.46
CA LEU A 247 -10.29 13.04 11.13
C LEU A 247 -10.98 12.81 12.48
N GLU A 248 -11.24 13.86 13.26
CA GLU A 248 -11.98 13.76 14.53
C GLU A 248 -13.28 12.95 14.40
N GLU A 249 -14.11 13.27 13.41
CA GLU A 249 -15.36 12.53 13.15
C GLU A 249 -15.09 11.07 12.71
N ALA A 250 -14.08 10.86 11.87
CA ALA A 250 -13.73 9.52 11.41
C ALA A 250 -13.21 8.63 12.55
N PHE A 251 -12.35 9.16 13.43
CA PHE A 251 -11.82 8.45 14.58
C PHE A 251 -12.90 8.17 15.62
N TYR A 252 -13.80 9.13 15.87
CA TYR A 252 -14.97 8.92 16.71
C TYR A 252 -15.85 7.79 16.17
N PHE A 253 -16.19 7.83 14.89
CA PHE A 253 -16.97 6.78 14.23
C PHE A 253 -16.30 5.40 14.38
N VAL A 254 -15.00 5.30 14.11
CA VAL A 254 -14.27 4.02 14.20
C VAL A 254 -14.28 3.49 15.64
N ALA A 255 -13.99 4.36 16.63
CA ALA A 255 -13.96 3.99 18.04
C ALA A 255 -15.32 3.48 18.55
N GLU A 256 -16.40 4.19 18.22
CA GLU A 256 -17.73 3.87 18.71
C GLU A 256 -18.40 2.73 17.95
N THR A 257 -18.03 2.49 16.69
CA THR A 257 -18.71 1.51 15.82
C THR A 257 -18.01 0.15 15.79
N PHE A 258 -16.68 0.08 15.82
CA PHE A 258 -15.98 -1.19 15.56
C PHE A 258 -15.15 -1.66 16.77
N PRO A 259 -15.66 -2.59 17.59
CA PRO A 259 -14.98 -3.01 18.82
C PRO A 259 -13.71 -3.84 18.56
N GLU A 260 -13.55 -4.41 17.37
CA GLU A 260 -12.45 -5.33 17.05
C GLU A 260 -11.59 -4.88 15.85
N VAL A 261 -11.70 -3.61 15.45
CA VAL A 261 -10.90 -3.07 14.34
C VAL A 261 -9.42 -3.01 14.74
N SER A 262 -8.56 -3.68 13.98
CA SER A 262 -7.13 -3.73 14.25
C SER A 262 -6.30 -2.98 13.20
N VAL A 263 -6.84 -2.77 12.00
CA VAL A 263 -6.18 -2.06 10.90
C VAL A 263 -7.01 -0.86 10.49
N LEU A 264 -6.37 0.31 10.42
CA LEU A 264 -6.97 1.55 9.92
C LEU A 264 -6.18 2.03 8.70
N THR A 265 -6.83 2.16 7.55
CA THR A 265 -6.28 2.87 6.40
C THR A 265 -6.89 4.26 6.30
N LEU A 266 -6.05 5.29 6.23
CA LEU A 266 -6.43 6.65 5.87
C LEU A 266 -5.91 6.94 4.45
N GLU A 267 -6.81 7.30 3.53
CA GLU A 267 -6.45 7.63 2.14
C GLU A 267 -6.80 9.09 1.83
N GLY A 268 -5.79 9.95 1.73
CA GLY A 268 -5.95 11.40 1.47
C GLY A 268 -6.13 11.78 0.00
N GLY A 269 -6.26 10.81 -0.91
CA GLY A 269 -6.26 11.00 -2.37
C GLY A 269 -4.98 11.67 -2.92
N GLU A 270 -4.86 11.75 -4.25
CA GLU A 270 -3.70 12.40 -4.92
C GLU A 270 -4.17 13.32 -6.05
N ARG A 271 -3.85 14.63 -5.96
CA ARG A 271 -4.03 15.59 -7.06
C ARG A 271 -3.09 16.78 -6.91
N LYS A 272 -2.81 17.46 -8.02
CA LYS A 272 -2.18 18.79 -8.01
C LYS A 272 -3.05 19.73 -7.17
N LYS A 273 -2.48 20.28 -6.08
CA LYS A 273 -3.15 21.17 -5.11
C LYS A 273 -4.34 20.55 -4.34
N ALA A 274 -4.30 19.25 -4.03
CA ALA A 274 -5.30 18.65 -3.15
C ALA A 274 -5.36 19.38 -1.77
N PRO A 275 -6.56 19.62 -1.23
CA PRO A 275 -6.70 20.20 0.11
C PRO A 275 -6.12 19.25 1.16
N LYS A 276 -5.67 19.82 2.27
CA LYS A 276 -5.31 19.03 3.45
C LYS A 276 -6.61 18.45 4.02
N VAL A 277 -6.59 17.20 4.45
CA VAL A 277 -7.69 16.65 5.24
C VAL A 277 -7.79 17.45 6.54
N ARG A 278 -8.99 17.88 6.89
CA ARG A 278 -9.22 18.59 8.14
C ARG A 278 -9.10 17.62 9.31
N HIS A 279 -8.29 17.99 10.30
CA HIS A 279 -8.13 17.14 11.49
C HIS A 279 -9.30 17.32 12.46
N TRP A 280 -9.86 18.53 12.56
CA TRP A 280 -10.87 18.90 13.56
C TRP A 280 -12.16 19.44 12.94
N ILE A 281 -13.28 19.29 13.66
CA ILE A 281 -14.63 19.77 13.26
C ILE A 281 -14.74 21.30 13.25
N ARG A 282 -13.96 22.01 14.08
CA ARG A 282 -13.85 23.47 14.08
C ARG A 282 -12.39 23.91 14.09
N GLU A 283 -12.07 25.09 13.57
CA GLU A 283 -10.72 25.67 13.59
C GLU A 283 -10.56 26.71 14.72
N GLU A 284 -11.06 26.43 15.93
CA GLU A 284 -10.83 27.33 17.08
C GLU A 284 -9.42 27.13 17.64
N ARG A 285 -8.64 28.20 17.79
CA ARG A 285 -7.28 28.18 18.34
C ARG A 285 -7.34 28.39 19.86
N GLY A 286 -6.59 27.59 20.63
CA GLY A 286 -6.32 27.89 22.04
C GLY A 286 -6.82 26.88 23.07
N GLN A 287 -7.52 25.81 22.68
CA GLN A 287 -7.96 24.77 23.60
C GLN A 287 -7.19 23.46 23.37
N LEU A 288 -6.77 22.79 24.45
CA LEU A 288 -6.16 21.46 24.39
C LEU A 288 -7.18 20.47 23.82
N ARG A 289 -7.04 20.13 22.54
CA ARG A 289 -7.90 19.15 21.88
C ARG A 289 -7.30 17.76 21.97
N ALA A 290 -8.15 16.79 22.30
CA ALA A 290 -7.79 15.39 22.29
C ALA A 290 -8.52 14.68 21.14
N MET A 291 -7.77 13.98 20.31
CA MET A 291 -8.36 13.16 19.25
C MET A 291 -9.07 11.95 19.88
N PRO A 292 -10.26 11.52 19.38
CA PRO A 292 -10.92 10.32 19.87
C PRO A 292 -10.02 9.09 19.80
N LYS A 293 -9.88 8.36 20.91
CA LYS A 293 -8.92 7.26 21.02
C LYS A 293 -9.50 5.97 20.47
N VAL A 294 -8.84 5.40 19.46
CA VAL A 294 -9.15 4.06 18.92
C VAL A 294 -8.10 3.08 19.45
N LYS A 295 -8.37 2.49 20.63
CA LYS A 295 -7.42 1.63 21.35
C LYS A 295 -7.16 0.29 20.66
N THR A 296 -8.04 -0.15 19.77
CA THR A 296 -8.02 -1.48 19.15
C THR A 296 -7.07 -1.54 17.95
N VAL A 297 -6.82 -0.40 17.30
CA VAL A 297 -5.98 -0.29 16.10
C VAL A 297 -4.51 -0.49 16.47
N ARG A 298 -3.85 -1.42 15.76
CA ARG A 298 -2.43 -1.75 15.90
C ARG A 298 -1.64 -1.45 14.62
N THR A 299 -2.31 -1.38 13.47
CA THR A 299 -1.69 -1.09 12.18
C THR A 299 -2.36 0.12 11.53
N LEU A 300 -1.57 1.13 11.19
CA LEU A 300 -2.00 2.34 10.47
C LEU A 300 -1.41 2.33 9.06
N ILE A 301 -2.26 2.51 8.06
CA ILE A 301 -1.86 2.63 6.66
C ILE A 301 -2.27 4.02 6.14
N CYS A 302 -1.29 4.83 5.76
CA CYS A 302 -1.49 6.16 5.19
C CYS A 302 -1.17 6.15 3.69
N LYS A 303 -2.21 6.32 2.87
CA LYS A 303 -2.10 6.48 1.40
C LYS A 303 -2.29 7.96 1.05
N GLY A 304 -1.48 8.49 0.14
CA GLY A 304 -1.54 9.92 -0.19
C GLY A 304 -1.14 10.79 1.00
N GLN A 305 -0.10 10.37 1.73
CA GLN A 305 0.25 10.88 3.06
C GLN A 305 0.40 12.40 3.14
N TRP A 306 0.80 13.07 2.05
CA TRP A 306 0.93 14.54 2.01
C TRP A 306 -0.38 15.31 2.31
N ASN A 307 -1.54 14.68 2.10
CA ASN A 307 -2.83 15.30 2.44
C ASN A 307 -3.26 15.02 3.88
N LEU A 308 -2.62 14.07 4.56
CA LEU A 308 -2.90 13.67 5.93
C LEU A 308 -1.93 14.34 6.92
N ILE A 309 -0.62 14.30 6.61
CA ILE A 309 0.47 14.74 7.49
C ILE A 309 1.34 15.75 6.73
N ARG A 310 1.26 17.04 7.11
CA ARG A 310 2.08 18.13 6.55
C ARG A 310 3.05 18.75 7.56
N SER A 311 2.83 18.56 8.86
CA SER A 311 3.68 19.00 9.98
C SER A 311 3.81 17.91 11.04
N LEU A 312 4.69 18.15 12.03
CA LEU A 312 4.78 17.30 13.22
C LEU A 312 3.47 17.28 14.02
N GLU A 313 2.80 18.43 14.17
CA GLU A 313 1.51 18.54 14.87
C GLU A 313 0.44 17.60 14.26
N ASP A 314 0.43 17.46 12.92
CA ASP A 314 -0.48 16.55 12.24
C ASP A 314 -0.21 15.09 12.58
N TRP A 315 1.06 14.74 12.71
CA TRP A 315 1.48 13.40 13.12
C TRP A 315 1.11 13.15 14.58
N GLU A 316 1.40 14.08 15.47
CA GLU A 316 1.05 13.99 16.89
C GLU A 316 -0.46 13.85 17.11
N ALA A 317 -1.28 14.60 16.35
CA ALA A 317 -2.73 14.48 16.40
C ALA A 317 -3.20 13.05 16.06
N ILE A 318 -2.69 12.46 14.97
CA ILE A 318 -3.03 11.09 14.57
C ILE A 318 -2.52 10.08 15.60
N MET A 319 -1.28 10.24 16.08
CA MET A 319 -0.67 9.31 17.04
C MET A 319 -1.34 9.36 18.41
N SER A 320 -1.81 10.53 18.86
CA SER A 320 -2.55 10.68 20.12
C SER A 320 -3.84 9.85 20.16
N ALA A 321 -4.41 9.57 18.97
CA ALA A 321 -5.61 8.79 18.78
C ALA A 321 -5.36 7.27 18.78
N LEU A 322 -4.13 6.84 18.55
CA LEU A 322 -3.74 5.44 18.32
C LEU A 322 -2.71 4.98 19.37
N PRO A 323 -3.09 4.87 20.65
CA PRO A 323 -2.14 4.61 21.74
C PRO A 323 -1.47 3.24 21.67
N ASN A 324 -2.07 2.27 20.99
CA ASN A 324 -1.56 0.90 20.88
C ASN A 324 -0.97 0.60 19.49
N LEU A 325 -0.61 1.64 18.73
CA LEU A 325 -0.05 1.47 17.39
C LEU A 325 1.31 0.77 17.45
N GLN A 326 1.45 -0.30 16.68
CA GLN A 326 2.68 -1.10 16.56
C GLN A 326 3.27 -1.01 15.16
N GLU A 327 2.43 -0.84 14.15
CA GLU A 327 2.83 -0.89 12.75
C GLU A 327 2.34 0.34 11.98
N TRP A 328 3.24 1.00 11.25
CA TRP A 328 2.91 2.15 10.43
C TRP A 328 3.40 1.99 9.00
N HIS A 329 2.49 2.17 8.04
CA HIS A 329 2.75 2.18 6.61
C HIS A 329 2.46 3.56 6.06
N GLY A 330 3.48 4.27 5.62
CA GLY A 330 3.37 5.60 5.04
C GLY A 330 3.77 5.61 3.57
N SER A 331 2.89 6.10 2.69
CA SER A 331 3.21 6.22 1.26
C SER A 331 2.88 7.60 0.70
N TYR A 332 3.89 8.19 0.07
CA TYR A 332 3.78 9.42 -0.71
C TYR A 332 3.60 9.11 -2.19
N SER A 333 2.56 9.70 -2.80
CA SER A 333 2.29 9.49 -4.22
C SER A 333 3.31 10.19 -5.13
N LYS A 334 3.89 11.31 -4.67
CA LYS A 334 4.89 12.09 -5.40
C LYS A 334 6.00 12.58 -4.47
N PRO A 335 7.25 12.55 -4.93
CA PRO A 335 8.35 13.06 -4.13
C PRO A 335 8.29 14.59 -4.04
N LYS A 336 8.49 15.12 -2.84
CA LYS A 336 8.56 16.57 -2.56
C LYS A 336 9.61 16.83 -1.50
N SER A 337 10.26 17.99 -1.55
CA SER A 337 11.21 18.40 -0.51
C SER A 337 10.53 18.48 0.86
N LYS A 338 9.30 19.02 0.91
CA LYS A 338 8.53 19.11 2.15
C LYS A 338 8.23 17.73 2.75
N SER A 339 7.92 16.71 1.93
CA SER A 339 7.68 15.35 2.45
C SER A 339 8.90 14.81 3.20
N TYR A 340 10.09 14.97 2.63
CA TYR A 340 11.35 14.57 3.28
C TYR A 340 11.61 15.33 4.58
N LEU A 341 11.40 16.66 4.58
CA LEU A 341 11.65 17.49 5.75
C LEU A 341 10.67 17.18 6.89
N THR A 342 9.37 17.08 6.59
CA THR A 342 8.35 16.68 7.57
C THR A 342 8.64 15.28 8.11
N MET A 343 9.01 14.32 7.26
CA MET A 343 9.34 12.97 7.73
C MET A 343 10.63 12.92 8.53
N ALA A 344 11.62 13.79 8.25
CA ALA A 344 12.81 13.89 9.07
C ALA A 344 12.45 14.37 10.49
N GLU A 345 11.51 15.31 10.62
CA GLU A 345 11.04 15.78 11.92
C GLU A 345 10.27 14.68 12.66
N VAL A 346 9.35 13.99 11.97
CA VAL A 346 8.53 12.91 12.55
C VAL A 346 9.36 11.70 12.99
N LEU A 347 10.31 11.25 12.17
CA LEU A 347 11.20 10.13 12.49
C LEU A 347 12.21 10.47 13.60
N GLY A 348 12.41 11.76 13.88
CA GLY A 348 13.22 12.23 15.00
C GLY A 348 12.54 12.08 16.36
N GLN A 349 11.22 11.90 16.40
CA GLN A 349 10.46 11.76 17.64
C GLN A 349 10.53 10.35 18.23
N PRO A 350 10.41 10.20 19.57
CA PRO A 350 10.24 8.91 20.18
C PRO A 350 8.91 8.27 19.74
N MET A 351 8.97 7.01 19.29
CA MET A 351 7.80 6.23 18.90
C MET A 351 7.96 4.78 19.38
N SER A 352 6.83 4.11 19.64
CA SER A 352 6.77 2.73 20.13
C SER A 352 6.39 1.74 19.03
N LEU A 353 6.87 1.97 17.79
CA LEU A 353 6.58 1.10 16.66
C LEU A 353 7.50 -0.13 16.65
N SER A 354 6.95 -1.29 16.28
CA SER A 354 7.70 -2.50 15.94
C SER A 354 7.94 -2.63 14.44
N THR A 355 7.05 -2.07 13.61
CA THR A 355 7.16 -2.16 12.15
C THR A 355 6.97 -0.78 11.51
N LEU A 356 7.93 -0.37 10.69
CA LEU A 356 7.86 0.85 9.89
C LEU A 356 8.00 0.51 8.40
N ASN A 357 7.02 0.89 7.59
CA ASN A 357 7.09 0.82 6.14
C ASN A 357 6.89 2.21 5.54
N LEU A 358 7.95 2.81 4.99
CA LEU A 358 7.91 4.17 4.50
C LEU A 358 8.34 4.26 3.03
N CYS A 359 7.43 4.73 2.18
CA CYS A 359 7.66 4.99 0.77
C CYS A 359 7.59 6.49 0.49
N ILE A 360 8.75 7.14 0.32
CA ILE A 360 8.81 8.58 -0.02
C ILE A 360 8.89 8.79 -1.54
N GLU A 361 9.56 7.88 -2.25
CA GLU A 361 9.71 7.95 -3.72
C GLU A 361 9.24 6.65 -4.37
N GLY A 362 7.95 6.57 -4.72
CA GLY A 362 7.36 5.39 -5.39
C GLY A 362 7.50 5.35 -6.91
N ASP A 363 8.24 6.27 -7.52
CA ASP A 363 8.53 6.27 -8.97
C ASP A 363 9.79 5.45 -9.23
N TYR A 364 9.73 4.43 -10.08
CA TYR A 364 10.84 3.50 -10.37
C TYR A 364 11.62 3.83 -11.64
N ARG A 365 11.52 5.06 -12.17
CA ARG A 365 12.25 5.46 -13.39
C ARG A 365 13.70 5.85 -13.13
N ARG A 366 14.62 5.63 -14.07
CA ARG A 366 16.00 6.11 -13.95
C ARG A 366 16.09 7.64 -13.81
N GLU A 367 17.02 8.14 -13.00
CA GLU A 367 17.33 9.57 -12.91
C GLU A 367 18.64 9.89 -13.62
N LEU A 368 18.66 10.94 -14.45
CA LEU A 368 19.89 11.42 -15.07
C LEU A 368 20.74 12.26 -14.10
N SER A 369 20.09 12.91 -13.14
CA SER A 369 20.72 13.73 -12.12
C SER A 369 19.81 13.90 -10.91
N PHE A 370 20.35 14.41 -9.80
CA PHE A 370 19.55 14.71 -8.62
C PHE A 370 18.48 15.76 -8.93
N PRO A 371 17.21 15.47 -8.63
CA PRO A 371 16.14 16.42 -8.85
C PRO A 371 16.23 17.60 -7.89
N HIS A 372 15.77 18.76 -8.33
CA HIS A 372 15.85 20.01 -7.57
C HIS A 372 15.20 19.93 -6.17
N TYR A 373 14.11 19.16 -6.03
CA TYR A 373 13.49 18.97 -4.71
C TYR A 373 14.45 18.29 -3.73
N PHE A 374 15.28 17.35 -4.19
CA PHE A 374 16.23 16.64 -3.33
C PHE A 374 17.44 17.51 -3.00
N ASN A 375 17.89 18.35 -3.94
CA ASN A 375 18.92 19.36 -3.66
C ASN A 375 18.50 20.30 -2.51
N LYS A 376 17.22 20.65 -2.40
CA LYS A 376 16.70 21.39 -1.23
C LYS A 376 16.68 20.60 0.07
N VAL A 377 16.56 19.28 0.01
CA VAL A 377 16.55 18.41 1.20
C VAL A 377 17.96 18.29 1.75
N ARG A 378 18.94 17.96 0.89
CA ARG A 378 20.33 17.74 1.31
C ARG A 378 21.01 18.97 1.92
N THR A 379 20.54 20.18 1.62
CA THR A 379 21.06 21.40 2.25
C THR A 379 20.51 21.64 3.65
N LYS A 380 19.42 20.95 4.03
CA LYS A 380 18.75 21.11 5.32
C LYS A 380 18.95 19.93 6.25
N VAL A 381 18.91 18.71 5.72
CA VAL A 381 18.98 17.49 6.52
C VAL A 381 19.58 16.34 5.73
N HIS A 382 20.36 15.50 6.41
CA HIS A 382 20.71 14.20 5.89
C HIS A 382 19.66 13.16 6.32
N PHE A 383 18.65 12.97 5.47
CA PHE A 383 17.50 12.09 5.78
C PHE A 383 17.89 10.67 6.22
N CYS A 384 18.98 10.10 5.68
CA CYS A 384 19.45 8.77 6.04
C CYS A 384 19.81 8.63 7.52
N SER A 385 20.35 9.69 8.13
CA SER A 385 20.69 9.74 9.56
C SER A 385 19.43 9.74 10.43
N THR A 386 18.38 10.46 10.02
CA THR A 386 17.11 10.46 10.73
C THR A 386 16.38 9.12 10.56
N LEU A 387 16.41 8.53 9.36
CA LEU A 387 15.86 7.18 9.15
C LEU A 387 16.57 6.15 10.04
N ALA A 388 17.89 6.27 10.20
CA ALA A 388 18.67 5.43 11.09
C ALA A 388 18.28 5.61 12.58
N GLN A 389 17.94 6.84 12.99
CA GLN A 389 17.42 7.10 14.34
C GLN A 389 16.11 6.35 14.60
N ALA A 390 15.16 6.39 13.67
CA ALA A 390 13.93 5.62 13.80
C ALA A 390 14.18 4.10 13.78
N ALA A 391 15.10 3.63 12.93
CA ALA A 391 15.48 2.22 12.86
C ALA A 391 16.18 1.71 14.14
N ALA A 392 16.83 2.60 14.89
CA ALA A 392 17.55 2.27 16.13
C ALA A 392 16.65 2.26 17.38
N LEU A 393 15.34 2.49 17.23
CA LEU A 393 14.41 2.47 18.36
C LEU A 393 14.35 1.09 19.01
N PRO A 394 14.29 0.99 20.35
CA PRO A 394 14.32 -0.29 21.05
C PRO A 394 13.15 -1.22 20.69
N SER A 395 12.00 -0.68 20.32
CA SER A 395 10.82 -1.47 19.93
C SER A 395 10.88 -2.00 18.50
N MET A 396 11.76 -1.46 17.65
CA MET A 396 11.76 -1.69 16.21
C MET A 396 12.24 -3.12 15.86
N GLU A 397 11.41 -3.86 15.15
CA GLU A 397 11.69 -5.22 14.68
C GLU A 397 11.84 -5.28 13.15
N HIS A 398 11.09 -4.45 12.43
CA HIS A 398 10.99 -4.51 10.98
C HIS A 398 11.00 -3.10 10.37
N ILE A 399 11.94 -2.82 9.47
CA ILE A 399 11.95 -1.59 8.69
C ILE A 399 11.94 -1.89 7.18
N SER A 400 11.03 -1.21 6.48
CA SER A 400 10.93 -1.18 5.02
C SER A 400 10.99 0.28 4.57
N TYR A 401 11.90 0.61 3.65
CA TYR A 401 12.06 1.96 3.13
C TYR A 401 12.18 1.97 1.61
N THR A 402 11.44 2.87 0.96
CA THR A 402 11.57 3.15 -0.48
C THR A 402 11.88 4.63 -0.69
N GLY A 403 13.06 4.91 -1.23
CA GLY A 403 13.55 6.27 -1.44
C GLY A 403 15.08 6.35 -1.58
N ARG A 404 15.65 7.50 -1.24
CA ARG A 404 17.10 7.72 -1.32
C ARG A 404 17.79 7.31 -0.02
N VAL A 405 18.86 6.55 -0.15
CA VAL A 405 19.63 6.05 0.99
C VAL A 405 21.12 5.96 0.67
N CYS A 406 21.99 6.22 1.63
CA CYS A 406 23.42 5.99 1.48
C CYS A 406 23.99 5.21 2.67
N LYS A 407 25.27 4.87 2.59
CA LYS A 407 26.01 4.14 3.63
C LYS A 407 25.84 4.72 5.04
N GLN A 408 25.60 6.03 5.17
CA GLN A 408 25.44 6.69 6.46
C GLN A 408 24.26 6.13 7.26
N PHE A 409 23.21 5.63 6.60
CA PHE A 409 22.09 4.97 7.28
C PHE A 409 22.58 3.82 8.18
N PHE A 410 23.39 2.91 7.63
CA PHE A 410 23.89 1.76 8.38
C PHE A 410 24.97 2.14 9.40
N ILE A 411 25.83 3.12 9.08
CA ILE A 411 26.84 3.64 10.01
C ILE A 411 26.15 4.24 11.24
N ASP A 412 25.18 5.12 11.04
CA ASP A 412 24.45 5.77 12.12
C ASP A 412 23.58 4.77 12.89
N LEU A 413 22.93 3.83 12.20
CA LEU A 413 22.16 2.77 12.84
C LEU A 413 23.04 1.98 13.80
N ALA A 414 24.19 1.50 13.32
CA ALA A 414 25.16 0.74 14.12
C ALA A 414 25.71 1.56 15.31
N ASN A 415 25.86 2.87 15.17
CA ASN A 415 26.36 3.75 16.23
C ASN A 415 25.29 4.11 17.27
N ARG A 416 24.00 4.07 16.89
CA ARG A 416 22.88 4.47 17.74
C ARG A 416 22.24 3.31 18.51
N LEU A 417 22.58 2.07 18.18
CA LEU A 417 22.13 0.90 18.94
C LEU A 417 22.65 0.98 20.37
N LYS A 418 21.76 1.29 21.31
CA LYS A 418 22.09 1.40 22.75
C LYS A 418 22.31 0.03 23.38
N ASP A 419 21.54 -0.97 22.98
CA ASP A 419 21.62 -2.35 23.47
C ASP A 419 22.10 -3.30 22.37
N VAL A 420 23.41 -3.52 22.35
CA VAL A 420 24.05 -4.46 21.40
C VAL A 420 23.82 -5.91 21.84
N ARG A 421 23.46 -6.16 23.10
CA ARG A 421 23.28 -7.52 23.63
C ARG A 421 21.93 -8.10 23.23
N ASN A 422 20.91 -7.26 23.07
CA ASN A 422 19.58 -7.70 22.66
C ASN A 422 18.92 -6.80 21.60
N PRO A 423 19.50 -6.72 20.37
CA PRO A 423 18.87 -5.95 19.31
C PRO A 423 17.55 -6.61 18.89
N ARG A 424 16.45 -5.85 18.86
CA ARG A 424 15.13 -6.35 18.39
C ARG A 424 14.97 -6.33 16.88
N LEU A 425 15.78 -5.54 16.16
CA LEU A 425 15.68 -5.40 14.71
C LEU A 425 16.01 -6.74 14.03
N ARG A 426 15.02 -7.33 13.36
CA ARG A 426 15.08 -8.64 12.69
C ARG A 426 15.15 -8.55 11.18
N SER A 427 14.54 -7.51 10.59
CA SER A 427 14.51 -7.34 9.14
C SER A 427 14.71 -5.90 8.68
N ILE A 428 15.52 -5.73 7.64
CA ILE A 428 15.74 -4.47 6.95
C ILE A 428 15.47 -4.69 5.46
N ASP A 429 14.55 -3.92 4.88
CA ASP A 429 14.21 -3.97 3.46
C ASP A 429 14.30 -2.56 2.84
N ILE A 430 15.22 -2.36 1.91
CA ILE A 430 15.47 -1.06 1.31
C ILE A 430 15.33 -1.16 -0.19
N THR A 431 14.37 -0.41 -0.74
CA THR A 431 14.24 -0.18 -2.17
C THR A 431 14.84 1.19 -2.49
N VAL A 432 16.06 1.16 -3.03
CA VAL A 432 16.89 2.32 -3.34
C VAL A 432 16.39 2.94 -4.64
N LYS A 433 16.01 4.21 -4.58
CA LYS A 433 15.74 5.04 -5.75
C LYS A 433 17.03 5.66 -6.30
N ASN A 434 17.86 6.22 -5.42
CA ASN A 434 19.19 6.71 -5.74
C ASN A 434 20.03 6.75 -4.44
N CYS A 435 21.36 6.77 -4.55
CA CYS A 435 22.25 6.85 -3.40
C CYS A 435 22.63 8.30 -3.10
N CYS A 436 22.48 8.74 -1.84
CA CYS A 436 22.97 10.06 -1.42
C CYS A 436 24.51 10.08 -1.48
N ARG A 437 25.08 11.10 -2.13
CA ARG A 437 26.53 11.28 -2.25
C ARG A 437 26.87 12.76 -2.43
N ASN A 438 28.11 13.11 -2.10
CA ASN A 438 28.67 14.39 -2.51
C ASN A 438 28.95 14.32 -4.01
N VAL A 439 28.51 15.36 -4.71
CA VAL A 439 28.51 15.44 -6.17
C VAL A 439 29.19 16.76 -6.48
N THR A 440 30.32 16.71 -7.16
CA THR A 440 31.03 17.91 -7.64
C THR A 440 30.50 18.31 -9.01
N HIS A 441 30.12 17.33 -9.85
CA HIS A 441 29.54 17.57 -11.17
C HIS A 441 28.15 16.96 -11.31
N TRP A 442 27.21 17.69 -11.91
CA TRP A 442 25.79 17.29 -11.99
C TRP A 442 25.57 15.93 -12.68
N ASN A 443 26.43 15.53 -13.60
CA ASN A 443 26.38 14.25 -14.32
C ASN A 443 26.76 13.02 -13.46
N GLU A 444 27.33 13.21 -12.27
CA GLU A 444 27.69 12.12 -11.34
C GLU A 444 26.54 11.72 -10.40
N SER A 445 25.41 12.42 -10.52
CA SER A 445 24.26 12.31 -9.60
C SER A 445 23.12 11.42 -10.11
N GLY A 446 23.32 10.76 -11.25
CA GLY A 446 22.34 9.87 -11.85
C GLY A 446 22.06 8.60 -11.03
N SER A 447 21.18 7.76 -11.54
CA SER A 447 20.93 6.41 -11.05
C SER A 447 20.99 5.42 -12.20
N GLY A 448 21.09 4.13 -11.88
CA GLY A 448 20.93 3.06 -12.86
C GLY A 448 22.21 2.31 -13.20
N ILE A 449 22.03 1.23 -13.95
CA ILE A 449 23.07 0.24 -14.25
C ILE A 449 24.18 0.75 -15.16
N THR A 450 23.96 1.87 -15.84
CA THR A 450 24.93 2.54 -16.72
C THR A 450 25.75 3.61 -16.00
N ASP A 451 25.34 4.04 -14.81
CA ASP A 451 26.03 5.07 -14.03
C ASP A 451 26.99 4.43 -13.02
N MET A 452 28.29 4.51 -13.30
CA MET A 452 29.31 3.93 -12.42
C MET A 452 29.46 4.62 -11.07
N PHE A 453 29.09 5.91 -10.95
CA PHE A 453 29.06 6.59 -9.66
C PHE A 453 27.92 6.04 -8.78
N PHE A 454 26.77 5.75 -9.39
CA PHE A 454 25.67 5.08 -8.70
C PHE A 454 26.05 3.68 -8.23
N ILE A 455 26.66 2.85 -9.08
CA ILE A 455 27.07 1.48 -8.72
C ILE A 455 28.09 1.48 -7.58
N LYS A 456 29.11 2.36 -7.61
CA LYS A 456 30.06 2.52 -6.50
C LYS A 456 29.37 2.95 -5.20
N ALA A 457 28.40 3.86 -5.29
CA ALA A 457 27.64 4.30 -4.11
C ALA A 457 26.72 3.19 -3.57
N PHE A 458 26.15 2.36 -4.45
CA PHE A 458 25.36 1.19 -4.08
C PHE A 458 26.22 0.12 -3.40
N GLU A 459 27.42 -0.17 -3.94
CA GLU A 459 28.40 -1.05 -3.29
C GLU A 459 28.75 -0.55 -1.88
N ALA A 460 29.05 0.75 -1.73
CA ALA A 460 29.36 1.34 -0.44
C ALA A 460 28.19 1.23 0.57
N LEU A 461 26.94 1.33 0.08
CA LEU A 461 25.74 1.10 0.88
C LEU A 461 25.62 -0.36 1.33
N VAL A 462 25.84 -1.33 0.42
CA VAL A 462 25.83 -2.77 0.73
C VAL A 462 26.92 -3.12 1.75
N LEU A 463 28.15 -2.64 1.53
CA LEU A 463 29.28 -2.86 2.44
C LEU A 463 29.00 -2.30 3.84
N ALA A 464 28.42 -1.10 3.94
CA ALA A 464 28.03 -0.55 5.23
C ALA A 464 26.90 -1.36 5.90
N GLY A 465 25.96 -1.88 5.11
CA GLY A 465 24.95 -2.83 5.55
C GLY A 465 25.57 -4.08 6.18
N ILE A 466 26.51 -4.72 5.48
CA ILE A 466 27.21 -5.92 5.98
C ILE A 466 28.00 -5.60 7.25
N ARG A 467 28.77 -4.51 7.28
CA ARG A 467 29.52 -4.07 8.47
C ARG A 467 28.62 -3.88 9.68
N SER A 468 27.43 -3.29 9.48
CA SER A 468 26.49 -3.07 10.57
C SER A 468 25.94 -4.36 11.20
N LEU A 469 26.00 -5.50 10.49
CA LEU A 469 25.59 -6.81 11.01
C LEU A 469 26.43 -7.26 12.22
N GLU A 470 27.64 -6.73 12.38
CA GLU A 470 28.49 -7.01 13.54
C GLU A 470 27.80 -6.61 14.85
N LYS A 471 27.09 -5.47 14.84
CA LYS A 471 26.27 -5.00 15.97
C LYS A 471 24.81 -5.45 15.87
N LEU A 472 24.31 -5.67 14.65
CA LEU A 472 22.93 -6.12 14.38
C LEU A 472 22.84 -7.65 14.36
N SER A 473 23.19 -8.29 15.48
CA SER A 473 23.23 -9.76 15.62
C SER A 473 21.89 -10.45 15.30
N SER A 474 20.76 -9.83 15.66
CA SER A 474 19.41 -10.36 15.45
C SER A 474 18.86 -10.24 14.03
N VAL A 475 19.52 -9.50 13.13
CA VAL A 475 19.03 -9.32 11.75
C VAL A 475 19.18 -10.63 10.98
N LYS A 476 18.04 -11.22 10.60
CA LYS A 476 17.95 -12.46 9.82
C LYS A 476 17.62 -12.21 8.34
N TYR A 477 17.18 -11.00 8.03
CA TYR A 477 16.82 -10.58 6.68
C TYR A 477 17.34 -9.17 6.42
N LEU A 478 18.20 -9.03 5.42
CA LEU A 478 18.65 -7.74 4.90
C LEU A 478 18.48 -7.76 3.39
N ARG A 479 17.67 -6.85 2.85
CA ARG A 479 17.53 -6.64 1.41
C ARG A 479 17.80 -5.20 1.08
N ILE A 480 18.66 -4.97 0.08
CA ILE A 480 18.93 -3.66 -0.52
C ILE A 480 18.76 -3.87 -2.02
N ARG A 481 17.83 -3.19 -2.67
CA ARG A 481 17.57 -3.38 -4.11
C ARG A 481 17.33 -2.07 -4.81
N TYR A 482 17.83 -1.95 -6.02
CA TYR A 482 17.43 -0.92 -6.97
C TYR A 482 16.36 -1.49 -7.90
N VAL A 483 15.38 -0.67 -8.28
CA VAL A 483 14.33 -1.06 -9.23
C VAL A 483 14.24 0.03 -10.29
N ASP A 484 14.51 -0.37 -11.52
CA ASP A 484 14.34 0.45 -12.72
C ASP A 484 13.47 -0.31 -13.72
N LEU A 485 12.24 0.18 -13.88
CA LEU A 485 11.26 -0.43 -14.78
C LEU A 485 11.52 -0.06 -16.25
N ASP A 486 12.27 1.01 -16.50
CA ASP A 486 12.65 1.45 -17.84
C ASP A 486 14.03 0.92 -18.26
N SER A 487 14.66 0.09 -17.41
CA SER A 487 15.94 -0.53 -17.72
C SER A 487 15.81 -1.39 -18.98
N PRO A 488 16.73 -1.28 -19.95
CA PRO A 488 16.75 -2.19 -21.10
C PRO A 488 16.99 -3.65 -20.67
N VAL A 489 17.53 -3.86 -19.45
CA VAL A 489 17.84 -5.18 -18.91
C VAL A 489 17.45 -5.25 -17.42
N PRO A 490 16.15 -5.34 -17.08
CA PRO A 490 15.68 -5.35 -15.70
C PRO A 490 16.30 -6.42 -14.79
N PRO A 491 16.66 -7.64 -15.26
CA PRO A 491 17.37 -8.63 -14.46
C PRO A 491 18.72 -8.16 -13.89
N LEU A 492 19.37 -7.18 -14.51
CA LEU A 492 20.65 -6.62 -14.06
C LEU A 492 20.51 -5.50 -13.02
N ASN A 493 19.28 -5.14 -12.62
CA ASN A 493 19.08 -4.15 -11.57
C ASN A 493 19.78 -4.62 -10.27
N PRO A 494 20.71 -3.84 -9.69
CA PRO A 494 21.52 -4.29 -8.58
C PRO A 494 20.67 -4.52 -7.34
N TYR A 495 20.92 -5.64 -6.67
CA TYR A 495 20.34 -5.96 -5.38
C TYR A 495 21.33 -6.73 -4.54
N PHE A 496 21.17 -6.71 -3.23
CA PHE A 496 21.84 -7.58 -2.27
C PHE A 496 20.78 -8.12 -1.33
N GLN A 497 20.81 -9.41 -1.07
CA GLN A 497 19.87 -10.05 -0.16
C GLN A 497 20.57 -11.08 0.71
N LEU A 498 20.45 -10.92 2.02
CA LEU A 498 20.79 -11.90 3.04
C LEU A 498 19.50 -12.47 3.63
N ARG A 499 19.32 -13.78 3.56
CA ARG A 499 18.14 -14.48 4.11
C ARG A 499 18.52 -15.94 4.41
N ASN A 500 18.10 -16.43 5.58
CA ASN A 500 18.24 -17.84 5.96
C ASN A 500 19.68 -18.39 5.87
N GLY A 501 20.69 -17.58 6.19
CA GLY A 501 22.10 -18.00 6.08
C GLY A 501 22.69 -17.92 4.67
N TRP A 502 21.92 -17.45 3.69
CA TRP A 502 22.37 -17.29 2.30
C TRP A 502 22.42 -15.83 1.89
N ALA A 503 23.44 -15.47 1.13
CA ALA A 503 23.60 -14.19 0.46
C ALA A 503 23.46 -14.36 -1.07
N SER A 504 22.86 -13.37 -1.71
CA SER A 504 22.64 -13.33 -3.17
C SER A 504 22.66 -11.88 -3.67
N GLY A 505 22.86 -11.72 -4.97
CA GLY A 505 22.87 -10.43 -5.65
C GLY A 505 24.28 -9.91 -5.93
N VAL A 506 24.50 -8.61 -5.80
CA VAL A 506 25.77 -7.98 -6.16
C VAL A 506 26.89 -8.44 -5.23
N TRP A 507 28.05 -8.71 -5.81
CA TRP A 507 29.24 -9.11 -5.07
C TRP A 507 30.50 -8.42 -5.58
N SER A 508 31.48 -8.33 -4.69
CA SER A 508 32.88 -7.95 -4.93
C SER A 508 33.74 -8.67 -3.89
N GLU A 509 35.04 -8.73 -4.12
CA GLU A 509 36.01 -9.36 -3.21
C GLU A 509 35.92 -8.73 -1.81
N VAL A 510 35.68 -7.41 -1.75
CA VAL A 510 35.49 -6.67 -0.50
C VAL A 510 34.19 -7.06 0.18
N ILE A 511 33.08 -7.20 -0.57
CA ILE A 511 31.79 -7.65 -0.02
C ILE A 511 31.90 -9.05 0.57
N VAL A 512 32.52 -9.99 -0.17
CA VAL A 512 32.67 -11.38 0.26
C VAL A 512 33.57 -11.47 1.50
N SER A 513 34.71 -10.78 1.48
CA SER A 513 35.64 -10.73 2.62
C SER A 513 34.98 -10.16 3.89
N GLU A 514 34.27 -9.04 3.75
CA GLU A 514 33.57 -8.41 4.88
C GLU A 514 32.42 -9.28 5.41
N LEU A 515 31.67 -9.94 4.52
CA LEU A 515 30.60 -10.85 4.94
C LEU A 515 31.15 -12.04 5.72
N ASN A 516 32.24 -12.64 5.24
CA ASN A 516 32.92 -13.74 5.94
C ASN A 516 33.46 -13.30 7.31
N ARG A 517 33.94 -12.06 7.44
CA ARG A 517 34.39 -11.49 8.72
C ARG A 517 33.24 -11.35 9.72
N VAL A 518 32.10 -10.80 9.30
CA VAL A 518 30.99 -10.41 10.18
C VAL A 518 29.97 -11.53 10.42
N ARG A 519 29.81 -12.41 9.44
CA ARG A 519 28.87 -13.54 9.42
C ARG A 519 29.52 -14.75 8.73
N PRO A 520 30.50 -15.41 9.36
CA PRO A 520 31.22 -16.54 8.77
C PRO A 520 30.33 -17.73 8.42
N SER A 521 29.14 -17.84 9.03
CA SER A 521 28.16 -18.88 8.73
C SER A 521 27.34 -18.59 7.47
N VAL A 522 27.38 -17.37 6.92
CA VAL A 522 26.62 -16.99 5.74
C VAL A 522 27.45 -17.27 4.49
N ARG A 523 26.84 -17.87 3.48
CA ARG A 523 27.49 -18.16 2.19
C ARG A 523 26.76 -17.50 1.04
N PHE A 524 27.50 -17.13 0.00
CA PHE A 524 26.88 -16.75 -1.27
C PHE A 524 26.34 -18.00 -1.97
N GLU A 525 25.13 -17.88 -2.52
CA GLU A 525 24.46 -18.97 -3.26
C GLU A 525 25.19 -19.29 -4.57
N GLU A 526 25.63 -18.23 -5.27
CA GLU A 526 26.42 -18.29 -6.50
C GLU A 526 27.29 -17.03 -6.55
N LEU A 527 28.42 -17.07 -7.26
CA LEU A 527 29.28 -15.92 -7.56
C LEU A 527 29.55 -15.86 -9.06
N ALA A 528 28.62 -15.33 -9.85
CA ALA A 528 28.83 -15.21 -11.28
C ALA A 528 29.87 -14.12 -11.58
N GLU A 529 30.95 -14.52 -12.26
CA GLU A 529 32.04 -13.63 -12.69
C GLU A 529 31.63 -12.75 -13.87
N SER A 530 30.64 -13.15 -14.68
CA SER A 530 30.26 -12.44 -15.90
C SER A 530 28.77 -12.49 -16.23
N PHE A 531 28.38 -11.40 -16.88
CA PHE A 531 27.23 -11.11 -17.73
C PHE A 531 26.98 -11.86 -19.04
N GLY A 532 27.96 -12.65 -19.46
CA GLY A 532 28.12 -12.96 -20.89
C GLY A 532 28.52 -11.73 -21.71
N GLU A 533 28.39 -11.83 -23.03
CA GLU A 533 28.77 -10.76 -23.96
C GLU A 533 27.71 -9.66 -24.06
N VAL A 534 28.19 -8.41 -24.15
CA VAL A 534 27.36 -7.22 -24.30
C VAL A 534 27.55 -6.67 -25.70
N GLY A 535 26.52 -6.80 -26.54
CA GLY A 535 26.42 -6.14 -27.82
C GLY A 535 25.67 -4.80 -27.71
N TYR A 536 25.87 -3.94 -28.71
CA TYR A 536 25.05 -2.75 -28.91
C TYR A 536 24.34 -2.88 -30.25
N SER A 537 23.03 -2.65 -30.28
CA SER A 537 22.28 -2.59 -31.53
C SER A 537 22.72 -1.36 -32.35
N LYS A 538 22.39 -1.34 -33.64
CA LYS A 538 22.62 -0.17 -34.52
C LYS A 538 21.98 1.12 -33.98
N ASP A 539 20.97 1.00 -33.12
CA ASP A 539 20.27 2.10 -32.46
C ASP A 539 20.87 2.48 -31.09
N GLY A 540 22.03 1.92 -30.73
CA GLY A 540 22.71 2.16 -29.44
C GLY A 540 22.05 1.47 -28.24
N ARG A 541 21.09 0.56 -28.45
CA ARG A 541 20.47 -0.20 -27.35
C ARG A 541 21.37 -1.35 -26.92
N ILE A 542 21.44 -1.60 -25.62
CA ILE A 542 22.18 -2.73 -25.04
C ILE A 542 21.48 -4.03 -25.43
N VAL A 543 22.20 -4.93 -26.09
CA VAL A 543 21.76 -6.29 -26.43
C VAL A 543 22.64 -7.26 -25.65
N ILE A 544 22.04 -8.04 -24.77
CA ILE A 544 22.76 -9.11 -24.07
C ILE A 544 22.46 -10.42 -24.80
N ASN A 545 23.48 -11.26 -24.96
CA ASN A 545 23.35 -12.57 -25.60
C ASN A 545 22.13 -13.34 -25.02
N PRO A 546 21.23 -13.90 -25.85
CA PRO A 546 20.05 -14.64 -25.41
C PRO A 546 20.33 -15.88 -24.54
N ASP A 547 21.57 -16.37 -24.53
CA ASP A 547 22.01 -17.46 -23.64
C ASP A 547 22.33 -17.00 -22.22
N PHE A 548 22.38 -15.67 -21.97
CA PHE A 548 22.48 -15.10 -20.65
C PHE A 548 21.11 -15.08 -19.95
N PRO A 549 21.02 -15.62 -18.73
CA PRO A 549 20.31 -16.88 -18.56
C PRO A 549 18.80 -16.70 -18.54
N ARG A 550 18.10 -17.67 -19.16
CA ARG A 550 16.67 -17.95 -18.90
C ARG A 550 16.38 -18.15 -17.39
N ALA A 551 17.41 -18.46 -16.61
CA ALA A 551 17.42 -18.52 -15.15
C ALA A 551 18.24 -17.35 -14.56
N ARG A 552 17.56 -16.26 -14.18
CA ARG A 552 18.08 -15.09 -13.43
C ARG A 552 19.38 -15.37 -12.66
N ALA A 553 20.53 -14.86 -13.13
CA ALA A 553 21.80 -14.96 -12.41
C ALA A 553 21.61 -14.49 -10.96
N LEU A 554 21.79 -15.39 -9.99
CA LEU A 554 21.41 -15.13 -8.60
C LEU A 554 22.34 -14.11 -7.96
N SER A 555 23.60 -14.05 -8.40
CA SER A 555 24.57 -13.06 -7.94
C SER A 555 25.49 -12.57 -9.05
N LEU A 556 25.85 -11.29 -9.05
CA LEU A 556 26.64 -10.67 -10.11
C LEU A 556 27.80 -9.82 -9.59
N LYS A 557 28.98 -9.97 -10.20
CA LYS A 557 30.15 -9.16 -9.87
C LYS A 557 29.98 -7.69 -10.27
N LEU A 558 30.22 -6.78 -9.34
CA LEU A 558 30.03 -5.33 -9.54
C LEU A 558 30.92 -4.73 -10.65
N SER A 559 32.09 -5.32 -10.92
CA SER A 559 32.98 -4.85 -11.99
C SER A 559 32.34 -4.96 -13.38
N ASN A 560 31.38 -5.85 -13.58
CA ASN A 560 30.75 -6.08 -14.88
C ASN A 560 29.88 -4.91 -15.34
N TYR A 561 29.39 -4.08 -14.41
CA TYR A 561 28.65 -2.87 -14.78
C TYR A 561 29.50 -1.88 -15.60
N ARG A 562 30.84 -1.97 -15.58
CA ARG A 562 31.71 -1.17 -16.46
C ARG A 562 31.44 -1.43 -17.93
N MET A 563 31.07 -2.66 -18.30
CA MET A 563 30.74 -3.03 -19.69
C MET A 563 29.50 -2.29 -20.20
N LEU A 564 28.61 -1.86 -19.31
CA LEU A 564 27.39 -1.10 -19.64
C LEU A 564 27.60 0.41 -19.67
N SER A 565 28.69 0.89 -19.05
CA SER A 565 28.96 2.33 -18.94
C SER A 565 29.51 2.97 -20.22
N GLY A 566 29.95 2.14 -21.20
CA GLY A 566 30.63 2.57 -22.43
C GLY A 566 29.72 2.86 -23.64
N GLY A 567 28.40 2.77 -23.51
CA GLY A 567 27.48 2.86 -24.66
C GLY A 567 27.22 4.24 -25.27
N ILE A 568 27.93 5.31 -24.89
CA ILE A 568 27.71 6.68 -25.40
C ILE A 568 29.02 7.29 -25.96
N SER A 569 29.74 6.53 -26.78
CA SER A 569 30.86 7.08 -27.56
C SER A 569 30.94 6.45 -28.96
N ILE A 570 30.01 6.82 -29.84
CA ILE A 570 30.06 6.69 -31.30
C ILE A 570 29.23 7.91 -31.81
N SER A 571 29.67 8.88 -32.61
CA SER A 571 30.86 9.14 -33.43
C SER A 571 30.82 10.62 -33.87
N GLN A 572 31.88 11.40 -33.61
CA GLN A 572 32.23 12.58 -34.43
C GLN A 572 33.73 12.56 -34.67
N SER A 573 34.14 11.81 -35.68
CA SER A 573 35.41 11.98 -36.41
C SER A 573 35.29 11.11 -37.66
N GLY A 574 35.13 11.79 -38.79
CA GLY A 574 34.85 11.26 -40.12
C GLY A 574 34.43 12.41 -40.98
#